data_AF-A0A8S2PLB3-F1
#
_entry.id   AF-A0A8S2PLB3-F1
#
_cell.length_a   1.000
_cell.length_b   1.000
_cell.length_c   1.000
_cell.angle_alpha   90.00
_cell.angle_beta   90.00
_cell.angle_gamma   90.00
#
_symmetry.space_group_name_H-M   'P 1'
#
loop_
_entity.id
_entity.type
_entity.pdbx_description
1 polymer ?
#
loop_
_entity_poly.entity_id
_entity_poly.type
_entity_poly.pdbx_seq_one_letter_code
_entity_poly.pdbx_strand_id
1 'polypeptide(L)'
;MTIDPSKISTSITPFAMIDKHSALPREQEILFTMHSVFRIVEITQTPSNSRLWEVQLTITDESDPQLSTLTNHIKEEVRGPTGWHRMGQLMLEVGHFDQAEELYNELLKGTSTDSDIAYIYHKLGRVRQGQGEYPEAVKFYEKSLEIERKTLPEDDASLATSYNNIGVVYRYMGEYSKALEYYEKANKIWEISLPPNHPDLAISYSNIGGVYRSMGEYSKALEYYEKDIAIKKISLPPTHPNLASSYNNIGSVYNNMGEYSKALEYYEKDIAIKKISLPANHPDLAGSYLCFAACYERMGDYTAALKALQNAYKIQQKTFQEGNPAFGFTFNRKTLPEKHPDFGIDYSNIGDVHRLMGDYERALAFHQKALNIQENLNSIFAIEAEAIERLWLNLMRNDKNSCFDLSKNMLKFEQMKQKTRICDSQRRRNLIGGSLEKLRLRQKLASKKYRDKLVIKFYDRDD
;
A
#
# COMPACT_ATOMS: atom_id res chain seq x y z
N MET A 1 5.33 54.26 10.92
CA MET A 1 6.46 53.90 11.80
C MET A 1 7.59 53.44 10.92
N THR A 2 8.64 54.23 10.77
CA THR A 2 9.89 53.82 10.12
C THR A 2 10.65 52.93 11.10
N ILE A 3 10.75 51.64 10.79
CA ILE A 3 11.39 50.65 11.63
C ILE A 3 12.82 50.45 11.14
N ASP A 4 13.77 50.68 12.06
CA ASP A 4 15.20 50.45 11.89
C ASP A 4 15.48 48.94 11.72
N PRO A 5 15.98 48.50 10.55
CA PRO A 5 16.23 47.08 10.27
C PRO A 5 17.31 46.43 11.14
N SER A 6 18.12 47.22 11.86
CA SER A 6 19.21 46.70 12.69
C SER A 6 18.78 46.11 14.04
N LYS A 7 17.49 46.22 14.39
CA LYS A 7 16.93 45.72 15.67
C LYS A 7 16.07 44.46 15.55
N ILE A 8 15.95 43.85 14.37
CA ILE A 8 15.18 42.62 14.18
C ILE A 8 16.09 41.42 14.44
N SER A 9 16.38 41.18 15.73
CA SER A 9 16.98 39.94 16.22
C SER A 9 15.90 39.15 16.96
N THR A 10 15.76 37.87 16.62
CA THR A 10 14.75 36.90 17.09
C THR A 10 13.30 37.25 16.73
N SER A 11 12.82 36.57 15.69
CA SER A 11 11.44 36.53 15.21
C SER A 11 10.45 36.14 16.32
N ILE A 12 9.90 37.12 17.03
CA ILE A 12 8.64 36.95 17.77
C ILE A 12 7.53 37.27 16.76
N THR A 13 6.92 36.22 16.19
CA THR A 13 5.64 36.36 15.48
C THR A 13 4.57 36.67 16.53
N PRO A 14 3.79 37.76 16.41
CA PRO A 14 2.80 38.10 17.41
C PRO A 14 1.64 37.10 17.36
N PHE A 15 1.50 36.28 18.42
CA PHE A 15 0.33 35.43 18.63
C PHE A 15 -0.79 36.26 19.26
N ALA A 16 -2.02 36.11 18.76
CA ALA A 16 -3.17 36.77 19.35
C ALA A 16 -3.63 36.01 20.60
N MET A 17 -3.59 36.68 21.75
CA MET A 17 -4.32 36.26 22.94
C MET A 17 -5.81 36.45 22.66
N ILE A 18 -6.59 35.36 22.72
CA ILE A 18 -8.04 35.37 22.43
C ILE A 18 -8.89 35.19 23.69
N ASP A 19 -8.34 35.49 24.86
CA ASP A 19 -8.98 35.45 26.18
C ASP A 19 -10.37 36.14 26.21
N LYS A 20 -10.52 37.25 25.48
CA LYS A 20 -11.78 38.00 25.35
C LYS A 20 -12.82 37.40 24.38
N HIS A 21 -12.42 36.38 23.61
CA HIS A 21 -13.24 35.74 22.58
C HIS A 21 -13.41 34.23 22.78
N SER A 22 -12.69 33.63 23.72
CA SER A 22 -12.81 32.23 24.10
C SER A 22 -14.16 31.93 24.74
N ALA A 23 -14.73 30.76 24.40
CA ALA A 23 -15.94 30.24 25.04
C ALA A 23 -15.69 29.80 26.50
N LEU A 24 -14.43 29.64 26.90
CA LEU A 24 -13.97 29.24 28.23
C LEU A 24 -12.91 30.26 28.73
N PRO A 25 -13.33 31.41 29.30
CA PRO A 25 -12.43 32.54 29.61
C PRO A 25 -11.33 32.26 30.64
N ARG A 26 -11.33 31.08 31.27
CA ARG A 26 -10.33 30.64 32.25
C ARG A 26 -9.21 29.81 31.61
N GLU A 27 -9.37 29.40 30.35
CA GLU A 27 -8.36 28.64 29.62
C GLU A 27 -7.50 29.60 28.79
N GLN A 28 -6.18 29.45 28.87
CA GLN A 28 -5.26 30.20 28.02
C GLN A 28 -5.27 29.58 26.62
N GLU A 29 -6.10 30.12 25.74
CA GLU A 29 -6.15 29.74 24.34
C GLU A 29 -5.20 30.61 23.51
N ILE A 30 -4.35 29.97 22.71
CA ILE A 30 -3.43 30.62 21.76
C ILE A 30 -3.82 30.20 20.35
N LEU A 31 -4.04 31.16 19.46
CA LEU A 31 -4.36 30.90 18.05
C LEU A 31 -3.07 30.64 17.25
N PHE A 32 -2.89 29.41 16.77
CA PHE A 32 -1.79 29.05 15.86
C PHE A 32 -2.18 29.30 14.39
N THR A 33 -1.22 29.67 13.55
CA THR A 33 -1.40 29.61 12.09
C THR A 33 -1.13 28.18 11.61
N MET A 34 -1.89 27.71 10.61
CA MET A 34 -1.85 26.31 10.13
C MET A 34 -0.52 25.84 9.50
N HIS A 35 0.51 26.69 9.45
CA HIS A 35 1.77 26.42 8.76
C HIS A 35 2.94 26.15 9.70
N SER A 36 2.67 25.95 11.00
CA SER A 36 3.70 25.72 12.00
C SER A 36 3.90 24.22 12.22
N VAL A 37 5.12 23.73 11.97
CA VAL A 37 5.55 22.41 12.41
C VAL A 37 6.08 22.54 13.84
N PHE A 38 5.70 21.61 14.71
CA PHE A 38 6.13 21.58 16.10
C PHE A 38 6.91 20.29 16.39
N ARG A 39 8.04 20.41 17.07
CA ARG A 39 8.72 19.27 17.69
C ARG A 39 8.11 19.02 19.06
N ILE A 40 7.71 17.78 19.31
CA ILE A 40 7.40 17.31 20.66
C ILE A 40 8.73 17.17 21.41
N VAL A 41 8.91 17.96 22.46
CA VAL A 41 10.12 17.97 23.30
C VAL A 41 9.97 16.94 24.41
N GLU A 42 8.88 17.01 25.15
CA GLU A 42 8.63 16.17 26.30
C GLU A 42 7.14 15.85 26.43
N ILE A 43 6.82 14.65 26.89
CA ILE A 43 5.47 14.24 27.25
C ILE A 43 5.51 13.78 28.70
N THR A 44 4.88 14.52 29.61
CA THR A 44 4.82 14.20 31.03
C THR A 44 3.39 13.90 31.45
N GLN A 45 3.20 12.92 32.32
CA GLN A 45 1.88 12.63 32.87
C GLN A 45 1.62 13.58 34.05
N THR A 46 0.49 14.28 34.03
CA THR A 46 0.24 15.25 35.10
C THR A 46 0.06 14.53 36.45
N PRO A 47 0.73 14.98 37.53
CA PRO A 47 0.68 14.31 38.82
C PRO A 47 -0.74 14.25 39.42
N SER A 48 -1.58 15.22 39.04
CA SER A 48 -2.95 15.37 39.54
C SER A 48 -3.97 14.44 38.87
N ASN A 49 -3.69 13.90 37.68
CA ASN A 49 -4.65 13.09 36.95
C ASN A 49 -3.94 12.15 35.97
N SER A 50 -4.03 10.84 36.22
CA SER A 50 -3.42 9.79 35.38
C SER A 50 -3.99 9.71 33.96
N ARG A 51 -5.09 10.42 33.66
CA ARG A 51 -5.64 10.52 32.30
C ARG A 51 -5.17 11.75 31.53
N LEU A 52 -4.50 12.71 32.18
CA LEU A 52 -4.05 13.95 31.56
C LEU A 52 -2.54 13.95 31.36
N TRP A 53 -2.13 14.32 30.16
CA TRP A 53 -0.74 14.37 29.71
C TRP A 53 -0.43 15.79 29.26
N GLU A 54 0.69 16.30 29.74
CA GLU A 54 1.27 17.56 29.31
C GLU A 54 2.29 17.27 28.21
N VAL A 55 2.22 18.04 27.12
CA VAL A 55 3.10 17.88 25.96
C VAL A 55 3.79 19.21 25.71
N GLN A 56 5.10 19.25 25.89
CA GLN A 56 5.91 20.39 25.51
C GLN A 56 6.16 20.37 23.99
N LEU A 57 5.82 21.48 23.34
CA LEU A 57 6.00 21.69 21.91
C LEU A 57 6.94 22.87 21.66
N THR A 58 7.86 22.72 20.71
CA THR A 58 8.70 23.82 20.20
C THR A 58 8.43 24.02 18.73
N ILE A 59 8.23 25.26 18.31
CA ILE A 59 8.10 25.60 16.88
C ILE A 59 9.43 25.29 16.20
N THR A 60 9.38 24.49 15.14
CA THR A 60 10.52 24.19 14.28
C THR A 60 10.44 25.02 13.01
N ASP A 61 11.59 25.43 12.49
CA ASP A 61 11.73 26.08 11.19
C ASP A 61 12.40 25.14 10.17
N GLU A 62 12.62 25.62 8.95
CA GLU A 62 13.28 24.85 7.88
C GLU A 62 14.73 24.46 8.19
N SER A 63 15.34 25.04 9.23
CA SER A 63 16.70 24.69 9.67
C SER A 63 16.73 23.45 10.59
N ASP A 64 15.57 22.92 10.99
CA ASP A 64 15.51 21.69 11.77
C ASP A 64 16.09 20.50 10.98
N PRO A 65 17.16 19.84 11.48
CA PRO A 65 17.84 18.79 10.73
C PRO A 65 16.95 17.59 10.40
N GLN A 66 16.04 17.20 11.30
CA GLN A 66 15.17 16.04 11.09
C GLN A 66 14.04 16.38 10.11
N LEU A 67 13.47 17.58 10.21
CA LEU A 67 12.47 18.05 9.25
C LEU A 67 13.10 18.20 7.85
N SER A 68 14.34 18.68 7.78
CA SER A 68 15.12 18.77 6.55
C SER A 68 15.41 17.38 5.97
N THR A 69 15.83 16.40 6.79
CA THR A 69 16.00 15.01 6.36
C THR A 69 14.69 14.41 5.84
N LEU A 70 13.57 14.57 6.55
CA LEU A 70 12.27 14.08 6.11
C LEU A 70 11.84 14.73 4.79
N THR A 71 12.01 16.05 4.68
CA THR A 71 11.66 16.81 3.48
C THR A 71 12.51 16.36 2.29
N ASN A 72 13.81 16.12 2.50
CA ASN A 72 14.70 15.61 1.45
C ASN A 72 14.34 14.19 1.05
N HIS A 73 14.00 13.32 2.01
CA HIS A 73 13.53 11.98 1.73
C HIS A 73 12.24 11.97 0.89
N ILE A 74 11.24 12.78 1.28
CA ILE A 74 10.00 12.94 0.50
C ILE A 74 10.29 13.53 -0.89
N LYS A 75 11.24 14.48 -1.00
CA LYS A 75 11.64 15.04 -2.31
C LYS A 75 12.34 14.00 -3.20
N GLU A 76 13.10 13.09 -2.62
CA GLU A 76 13.78 12.00 -3.34
C GLU A 76 12.78 10.94 -3.84
N GLU A 77 11.79 10.60 -3.01
CA GLU A 77 10.73 9.62 -3.33
C GLU A 77 9.72 10.18 -4.34
N VAL A 78 9.37 11.46 -4.19
CA VAL A 78 8.31 12.11 -4.96
C VAL A 78 8.93 13.02 -6.03
N ARG A 79 9.40 12.38 -7.11
CA ARG A 79 9.94 13.09 -8.28
C ARG A 79 8.83 13.74 -9.11
N GLY A 80 9.06 14.95 -9.60
CA GLY A 80 8.12 15.63 -10.50
C GLY A 80 8.63 17.02 -10.93
N PRO A 81 8.24 17.48 -12.12
CA PRO A 81 8.72 18.73 -12.70
C PRO A 81 8.24 19.97 -11.91
N THR A 82 7.05 19.90 -11.31
CA THR A 82 6.49 20.99 -10.49
C THR A 82 5.97 20.46 -9.14
N GLY A 83 5.71 21.37 -8.20
CA GLY A 83 5.13 21.04 -6.89
C GLY A 83 3.80 20.28 -7.00
N TRP A 84 2.96 20.62 -7.98
CA TRP A 84 1.70 19.91 -8.23
C TRP A 84 1.89 18.49 -8.74
N HIS A 85 2.89 18.25 -9.58
CA HIS A 85 3.19 16.89 -10.06
C HIS A 85 3.67 16.00 -8.91
N ARG A 86 4.50 16.57 -8.03
CA ARG A 86 4.92 15.89 -6.80
C ARG A 86 3.73 15.61 -5.90
N MET A 87 2.85 16.58 -5.69
CA MET A 87 1.63 16.38 -4.89
C MET A 87 0.76 15.24 -5.44
N GLY A 88 0.51 15.19 -6.75
CA GLY A 88 -0.25 14.11 -7.37
C GLY A 88 0.42 12.74 -7.23
N GLN A 89 1.76 12.70 -7.33
CA GLN A 89 2.51 11.46 -7.11
C GLN A 89 2.43 11.01 -5.65
N LEU A 90 2.55 11.93 -4.69
CA LEU A 90 2.38 11.60 -3.27
C LEU A 90 0.96 11.05 -3.00
N MET A 91 -0.08 11.66 -3.57
CA MET A 91 -1.45 11.15 -3.44
C MET A 91 -1.60 9.73 -4.00
N LEU A 92 -0.94 9.42 -5.11
CA LEU A 92 -0.89 8.06 -5.66
C LEU A 92 -0.21 7.08 -4.70
N GLU A 93 0.95 7.43 -4.15
CA GLU A 93 1.70 6.55 -3.24
C GLU A 93 0.95 6.33 -1.91
N VAL A 94 0.19 7.33 -1.43
CA VAL A 94 -0.65 7.20 -0.22
C VAL A 94 -2.01 6.53 -0.51
N GLY A 95 -2.34 6.27 -1.78
CA GLY A 95 -3.58 5.60 -2.18
C GLY A 95 -4.82 6.50 -2.26
N HIS A 96 -4.63 7.83 -2.29
CA HIS A 96 -5.69 8.82 -2.44
C HIS A 96 -6.05 9.03 -3.91
N PHE A 97 -6.54 7.98 -4.56
CA PHE A 97 -6.76 7.94 -6.01
C PHE A 97 -7.73 9.01 -6.53
N ASP A 98 -8.84 9.27 -5.81
CA ASP A 98 -9.84 10.24 -6.25
C ASP A 98 -9.30 11.68 -6.23
N GLN A 99 -8.51 12.03 -5.21
CA GLN A 99 -7.86 13.34 -5.11
C GLN A 99 -6.77 13.50 -6.17
N ALA A 100 -5.99 12.44 -6.41
CA ALA A 100 -5.01 12.43 -7.48
C ALA A 100 -5.69 12.63 -8.84
N GLU A 101 -6.82 11.97 -9.09
CA GLU A 101 -7.60 12.13 -10.31
C GLU A 101 -8.04 13.59 -10.52
N GLU A 102 -8.67 14.19 -9.52
CA GLU A 102 -9.13 15.59 -9.60
C GLU A 102 -7.97 16.53 -9.90
N LEU A 103 -6.86 16.39 -9.18
CA LEU A 103 -5.67 17.20 -9.39
C LEU A 103 -5.12 17.06 -10.82
N TYR A 104 -4.98 15.83 -11.32
CA TYR A 104 -4.47 15.60 -12.67
C TYR A 104 -5.44 16.09 -13.75
N ASN A 105 -6.75 16.01 -13.55
CA ASN A 105 -7.74 16.59 -14.45
C ASN A 105 -7.71 18.13 -14.46
N GLU A 106 -7.44 18.79 -13.33
CA GLU A 106 -7.23 20.24 -13.29
C GLU A 106 -5.93 20.64 -14.00
N LEU A 107 -4.83 19.92 -13.76
CA LEU A 107 -3.58 20.14 -14.49
C LEU A 107 -3.77 19.98 -16.00
N LEU A 108 -4.55 19.00 -16.43
CA LEU A 108 -4.85 18.74 -17.84
C LEU A 108 -5.55 19.93 -18.52
N LYS A 109 -6.41 20.67 -17.81
CA LYS A 109 -7.11 21.85 -18.36
C LYS A 109 -6.18 23.05 -18.55
N GLY A 110 -5.15 23.17 -17.72
CA GLY A 110 -4.24 24.32 -17.69
C GLY A 110 -2.97 24.15 -18.52
N THR A 111 -2.78 23.01 -19.18
CA THR A 111 -1.53 22.64 -19.84
C THR A 111 -1.71 22.51 -21.35
N SER A 112 -0.73 23.00 -22.11
CA SER A 112 -0.79 23.07 -23.58
C SER A 112 0.35 22.32 -24.28
N THR A 113 1.27 21.74 -23.53
CA THR A 113 2.46 21.03 -24.00
C THR A 113 2.16 19.54 -24.12
N ASP A 114 2.42 18.97 -25.30
CA ASP A 114 2.15 17.55 -25.58
C ASP A 114 2.84 16.61 -24.58
N SER A 115 4.09 16.91 -24.19
CA SER A 115 4.84 16.12 -23.22
C SER A 115 4.19 16.09 -21.83
N ASP A 116 3.67 17.23 -21.35
CA ASP A 116 3.00 17.28 -20.05
C ASP A 116 1.61 16.66 -20.12
N ILE A 117 0.89 16.82 -21.24
CA ILE A 117 -0.40 16.16 -21.47
C ILE A 117 -0.22 14.64 -21.45
N ALA A 118 0.83 14.11 -22.10
CA ALA A 118 1.17 12.70 -22.06
C ALA A 118 1.44 12.26 -20.62
N TYR A 119 2.32 12.96 -19.89
CA TYR A 119 2.61 12.66 -18.48
C TYR A 119 1.33 12.61 -17.63
N ILE A 120 0.43 13.58 -17.78
CA ILE A 120 -0.82 13.64 -17.01
C ILE A 120 -1.73 12.45 -17.36
N TYR A 121 -1.87 12.10 -18.64
CA TYR A 121 -2.62 10.90 -19.04
C TYR A 121 -1.99 9.62 -18.49
N HIS A 122 -0.67 9.50 -18.50
CA HIS A 122 0.02 8.38 -17.87
C HIS A 122 -0.31 8.28 -16.37
N LYS A 123 -0.32 9.41 -15.65
CA LYS A 123 -0.68 9.44 -14.23
C LYS A 123 -2.15 9.10 -13.98
N LEU A 124 -3.07 9.59 -14.80
CA LEU A 124 -4.48 9.18 -14.76
C LEU A 124 -4.65 7.67 -15.03
N GLY A 125 -3.84 7.10 -15.92
CA GLY A 125 -3.73 5.65 -16.12
C GLY A 125 -3.32 4.92 -14.83
N ARG A 126 -2.30 5.41 -14.13
CA ARG A 126 -1.89 4.89 -12.81
C ARG A 126 -3.00 5.01 -11.76
N VAL A 127 -3.73 6.12 -11.75
CA VAL A 127 -4.87 6.32 -10.83
C VAL A 127 -5.94 5.25 -11.06
N ARG A 128 -6.41 5.10 -12.30
CA ARG A 128 -7.43 4.10 -12.67
C ARG A 128 -6.95 2.67 -12.40
N GLN A 129 -5.67 2.39 -12.66
CA GLN A 129 -5.06 1.10 -12.32
C GLN A 129 -5.09 0.84 -10.81
N GLY A 130 -4.78 1.84 -9.98
CA GLY A 130 -4.85 1.75 -8.52
C GLY A 130 -6.26 1.53 -7.98
N GLN A 131 -7.27 2.12 -8.62
CA GLN A 131 -8.69 1.86 -8.33
C GLN A 131 -9.16 0.47 -8.81
N GLY A 132 -8.38 -0.23 -9.64
CA GLY A 132 -8.77 -1.50 -10.26
C GLY A 132 -9.68 -1.34 -11.49
N GLU A 133 -9.76 -0.13 -12.05
CA GLU A 133 -10.51 0.20 -13.27
C GLU A 133 -9.59 -0.01 -14.48
N TYR A 134 -9.26 -1.27 -14.74
CA TYR A 134 -8.24 -1.65 -15.72
C TYR A 134 -8.58 -1.22 -17.17
N PRO A 135 -9.81 -1.35 -17.68
CA PRO A 135 -10.14 -0.88 -19.03
C PRO A 135 -9.96 0.64 -19.20
N GLU A 136 -10.32 1.42 -18.20
CA GLU A 136 -10.12 2.87 -18.17
C GLU A 136 -8.64 3.23 -18.08
N ALA A 137 -7.86 2.49 -17.28
CA ALA A 137 -6.42 2.66 -17.19
C ALA A 137 -5.73 2.47 -18.55
N VAL A 138 -6.10 1.41 -19.29
CA VAL A 138 -5.58 1.18 -20.65
C VAL A 138 -5.87 2.39 -21.56
N LYS A 139 -7.10 2.91 -21.57
CA LYS A 139 -7.46 4.08 -22.40
C LYS A 139 -6.57 5.29 -22.12
N PHE A 140 -6.27 5.56 -20.85
CA PHE A 140 -5.41 6.68 -20.48
C PHE A 140 -3.95 6.45 -20.86
N TYR A 141 -3.42 5.25 -20.64
CA TYR A 141 -2.07 4.91 -21.09
C TYR A 141 -1.93 4.93 -22.62
N GLU A 142 -2.95 4.47 -23.36
CA GLU A 142 -2.97 4.54 -24.83
C GLU A 142 -2.98 5.98 -25.34
N LYS A 143 -3.74 6.89 -24.69
CA LYS A 143 -3.68 8.32 -24.99
C LYS A 143 -2.30 8.92 -24.75
N SER A 144 -1.65 8.58 -23.64
CA SER A 144 -0.27 8.99 -23.35
C SER A 144 0.68 8.51 -24.45
N LEU A 145 0.61 7.22 -24.76
CA LEU A 145 1.45 6.57 -25.76
C LEU A 145 1.23 7.15 -27.16
N GLU A 146 -0.01 7.51 -27.53
CA GLU A 146 -0.30 8.12 -28.83
C GLU A 146 0.42 9.48 -28.98
N ILE A 147 0.46 10.28 -27.91
CA ILE A 147 1.14 11.56 -27.89
C ILE A 147 2.66 11.34 -27.92
N GLU A 148 3.18 10.48 -27.04
CA GLU A 148 4.60 10.14 -26.98
C GLU A 148 5.14 9.67 -28.33
N ARG A 149 4.39 8.83 -29.06
CA ARG A 149 4.77 8.36 -30.40
C ARG A 149 4.85 9.46 -31.46
N LYS A 150 4.15 10.59 -31.26
CA LYS A 150 4.22 11.74 -32.18
C LYS A 150 5.37 12.68 -31.82
N THR A 151 5.78 12.70 -30.55
CA THR A 151 6.76 13.67 -30.04
C THR A 151 8.16 13.10 -29.84
N LEU A 152 8.28 11.79 -29.64
CA LEU A 152 9.53 11.11 -29.32
C LEU A 152 10.04 10.26 -30.49
N PRO A 153 11.37 10.02 -30.59
CA PRO A 153 11.94 9.01 -31.49
C PRO A 153 11.35 7.61 -31.24
N GLU A 154 11.30 6.77 -32.29
CA GLU A 154 10.73 5.41 -32.18
C GLU A 154 11.48 4.49 -31.21
N ASP A 155 12.76 4.77 -30.97
CA ASP A 155 13.65 4.06 -30.05
C ASP A 155 13.74 4.70 -28.66
N ASP A 156 12.90 5.68 -28.33
CA ASP A 156 12.91 6.32 -27.01
C ASP A 156 12.46 5.35 -25.90
N ALA A 157 13.29 5.21 -24.85
CA ALA A 157 13.01 4.31 -23.72
C ALA A 157 11.71 4.66 -22.95
N SER A 158 11.20 5.88 -23.07
CA SER A 158 9.91 6.29 -22.50
C SER A 158 8.74 5.56 -23.17
N LEU A 159 8.81 5.33 -24.49
CA LEU A 159 7.80 4.55 -25.22
C LEU A 159 7.74 3.12 -24.68
N ALA A 160 8.90 2.52 -24.43
CA ALA A 160 8.99 1.18 -23.86
C ALA A 160 8.35 1.10 -22.46
N THR A 161 8.56 2.12 -21.63
CA THR A 161 7.93 2.23 -20.31
C THR A 161 6.41 2.25 -20.43
N SER A 162 5.86 3.04 -21.36
CA SER A 162 4.42 3.09 -21.63
C SER A 162 3.87 1.76 -22.15
N TYR A 163 4.55 1.10 -23.09
CA TYR A 163 4.18 -0.24 -23.53
C TYR A 163 4.16 -1.26 -22.38
N ASN A 164 5.21 -1.27 -21.54
CA ASN A 164 5.29 -2.17 -20.40
C ASN A 164 4.15 -1.94 -19.40
N ASN A 165 3.79 -0.68 -19.10
CA ASN A 165 2.69 -0.39 -18.18
C ASN A 165 1.33 -0.84 -18.73
N ILE A 166 1.07 -0.68 -20.03
CA ILE A 166 -0.14 -1.23 -20.66
C ILE A 166 -0.14 -2.76 -20.57
N GLY A 167 1.02 -3.40 -20.79
CA GLY A 167 1.19 -4.84 -20.61
C GLY A 167 0.87 -5.31 -19.18
N VAL A 168 1.26 -4.53 -18.16
CA VAL A 168 0.92 -4.78 -16.75
C VAL A 168 -0.59 -4.75 -16.53
N VAL A 169 -1.29 -3.77 -17.10
CA VAL A 169 -2.75 -3.68 -16.97
C VAL A 169 -3.45 -4.85 -17.65
N TYR A 170 -3.05 -5.23 -18.87
CA TYR A 170 -3.61 -6.41 -19.54
C TYR A 170 -3.35 -7.71 -18.78
N ARG A 171 -2.18 -7.84 -18.14
CA ARG A 171 -1.89 -8.98 -17.25
C ARG A 171 -2.86 -9.02 -16.07
N TYR A 172 -3.18 -7.89 -15.44
CA TYR A 172 -4.18 -7.85 -14.36
C TYR A 172 -5.59 -8.18 -14.83
N MET A 173 -5.92 -7.87 -16.08
CA MET A 173 -7.19 -8.27 -16.71
C MET A 173 -7.26 -9.76 -17.09
N GLY A 174 -6.15 -10.50 -17.00
CA GLY A 174 -6.04 -11.89 -17.48
C GLY A 174 -5.90 -12.01 -19.01
N GLU A 175 -5.74 -10.89 -19.71
CA GLU A 175 -5.56 -10.81 -21.16
C GLU A 175 -4.08 -11.08 -21.53
N TYR A 176 -3.62 -12.30 -21.22
CA TYR A 176 -2.19 -12.64 -21.25
C TYR A 176 -1.53 -12.49 -22.62
N SER A 177 -2.23 -12.82 -23.72
CA SER A 177 -1.70 -12.66 -25.07
C SER A 177 -1.44 -11.19 -25.41
N LYS A 178 -2.34 -10.29 -25.03
CA LYS A 178 -2.14 -8.84 -25.20
C LYS A 178 -1.00 -8.34 -24.31
N ALA A 179 -0.95 -8.80 -23.05
CA ALA A 179 0.14 -8.44 -22.16
C ALA A 179 1.52 -8.77 -22.77
N LEU A 180 1.68 -9.98 -23.32
CA LEU A 180 2.92 -10.40 -23.99
C LEU A 180 3.23 -9.53 -25.21
N GLU A 181 2.26 -9.21 -26.07
CA GLU A 181 2.48 -8.34 -27.23
C GLU A 181 3.05 -6.97 -26.82
N TYR A 182 2.50 -6.37 -25.77
CA TYR A 182 2.96 -5.07 -25.26
C TYR A 182 4.34 -5.16 -24.59
N TYR A 183 4.62 -6.22 -23.82
CA TYR A 183 5.96 -6.43 -23.26
C TYR A 183 7.02 -6.70 -24.34
N GLU A 184 6.69 -7.42 -25.40
CA GLU A 184 7.59 -7.64 -26.53
C GLU A 184 7.90 -6.34 -27.28
N LYS A 185 6.91 -5.44 -27.45
CA LYS A 185 7.14 -4.09 -27.99
C LYS A 185 8.07 -3.28 -27.10
N ALA A 186 7.86 -3.31 -25.77
CA ALA A 186 8.73 -2.65 -24.81
C ALA A 186 10.17 -3.17 -24.87
N ASN A 187 10.35 -4.49 -24.88
CA ASN A 187 11.67 -5.12 -24.92
C ASN A 187 12.44 -4.77 -26.20
N LYS A 188 11.80 -4.78 -27.36
CA LYS A 188 12.46 -4.41 -28.63
C LYS A 188 13.07 -3.00 -28.57
N ILE A 189 12.36 -2.06 -27.96
CA ILE A 189 12.86 -0.69 -27.79
C ILE A 189 13.96 -0.65 -26.74
N TRP A 190 13.78 -1.29 -25.58
CA TRP A 190 14.79 -1.30 -24.51
C TRP A 190 16.09 -2.02 -24.92
N GLU A 191 16.03 -3.07 -25.72
CA GLU A 191 17.21 -3.77 -26.24
C GLU A 191 18.07 -2.89 -27.18
N ILE A 192 17.46 -1.91 -27.84
CA ILE A 192 18.15 -0.94 -28.71
C ILE A 192 18.64 0.27 -27.91
N SER A 193 17.81 0.76 -27.00
CA SER A 193 18.01 2.05 -26.32
C SER A 193 18.80 1.97 -25.01
N LEU A 194 18.91 0.79 -24.40
CA LEU A 194 19.54 0.61 -23.10
C LEU A 194 20.69 -0.39 -23.13
N PRO A 195 21.66 -0.31 -22.19
CA PRO A 195 22.66 -1.34 -21.99
C PRO A 195 21.99 -2.71 -21.71
N PRO A 196 22.60 -3.84 -22.16
CA PRO A 196 22.02 -5.18 -21.98
C PRO A 196 21.75 -5.59 -20.52
N ASN A 197 22.40 -4.93 -19.55
CA ASN A 197 22.26 -5.16 -18.12
C ASN A 197 21.41 -4.09 -17.42
N HIS A 198 20.62 -3.31 -18.16
CA HIS A 198 19.77 -2.27 -17.57
C HIS A 198 18.65 -2.88 -16.70
N PRO A 199 18.37 -2.31 -15.51
CA PRO A 199 17.31 -2.81 -14.62
C PRO A 199 15.92 -2.94 -15.25
N ASP A 200 15.56 -2.05 -16.18
CA ASP A 200 14.25 -2.07 -16.85
C ASP A 200 14.04 -3.34 -17.70
N LEU A 201 15.09 -3.83 -18.37
CA LEU A 201 15.04 -5.12 -19.07
C LEU A 201 14.75 -6.27 -18.10
N ALA A 202 15.37 -6.24 -16.91
CA ALA A 202 15.15 -7.24 -15.88
C ALA A 202 13.69 -7.22 -15.37
N ILE A 203 13.13 -6.03 -15.12
CA ILE A 203 11.73 -5.86 -14.72
C ILE A 203 10.80 -6.43 -15.80
N SER A 204 11.04 -6.12 -17.06
CA SER A 204 10.23 -6.61 -18.18
C SER A 204 10.28 -8.14 -18.29
N TYR A 205 11.46 -8.75 -18.22
CA TYR A 205 11.59 -10.20 -18.21
C TYR A 205 10.88 -10.83 -17.02
N SER A 206 10.94 -10.23 -15.83
CA SER A 206 10.16 -10.67 -14.68
C SER A 206 8.65 -10.61 -14.93
N ASN A 207 8.17 -9.56 -15.60
CA ASN A 207 6.76 -9.41 -15.96
C ASN A 207 6.30 -10.48 -16.96
N ILE A 208 7.09 -10.73 -18.01
CA ILE A 208 6.84 -11.79 -19.00
C ILE A 208 6.84 -13.17 -18.34
N GLY A 209 7.83 -13.45 -17.48
CA GLY A 209 7.87 -14.68 -16.68
C GLY A 209 6.63 -14.84 -15.80
N GLY A 210 6.13 -13.74 -15.25
CA GLY A 210 4.86 -13.68 -14.51
C GLY A 210 3.64 -14.04 -15.34
N VAL A 211 3.59 -13.60 -16.59
CA VAL A 211 2.51 -13.97 -17.53
C VAL A 211 2.57 -15.46 -17.86
N TYR A 212 3.73 -15.97 -18.28
CA TYR A 212 3.87 -17.40 -18.60
C TYR A 212 3.57 -18.30 -17.40
N ARG A 213 4.00 -17.91 -16.18
CA ARG A 213 3.63 -18.62 -14.96
C ARG A 213 2.12 -18.69 -14.77
N SER A 214 1.41 -17.60 -15.06
CA SER A 214 -0.05 -17.52 -14.91
C SER A 214 -0.80 -18.34 -15.98
N MET A 215 -0.17 -18.55 -17.14
CA MET A 215 -0.66 -19.42 -18.21
C MET A 215 -0.35 -20.92 -17.97
N GLY A 216 0.46 -21.26 -16.97
CA GLY A 216 0.94 -22.63 -16.74
C GLY A 216 2.14 -23.04 -17.61
N GLU A 217 2.70 -22.12 -18.39
CA GLU A 217 3.85 -22.33 -19.27
C GLU A 217 5.15 -22.20 -18.45
N TYR A 218 5.35 -23.12 -17.50
CA TYR A 218 6.38 -22.99 -16.47
C TYR A 218 7.82 -22.96 -17.01
N SER A 219 8.14 -23.74 -18.06
CA SER A 219 9.47 -23.73 -18.66
C SER A 219 9.83 -22.36 -19.25
N LYS A 220 8.88 -21.70 -19.92
CA LYS A 220 9.08 -20.33 -20.43
C LYS A 220 9.19 -19.34 -19.28
N ALA A 221 8.37 -19.50 -18.24
CA ALA A 221 8.45 -18.64 -17.06
C ALA A 221 9.86 -18.68 -16.43
N LEU A 222 10.44 -19.88 -16.26
CA LEU A 222 11.80 -20.05 -15.75
C LEU A 222 12.84 -19.38 -16.65
N GLU A 223 12.78 -19.58 -17.97
CA GLU A 223 13.71 -18.94 -18.92
C GLU A 223 13.75 -17.42 -18.76
N TYR A 224 12.57 -16.79 -18.66
CA TYR A 224 12.49 -15.33 -18.49
C TYR A 224 12.92 -14.87 -17.10
N TYR A 225 12.60 -15.60 -16.03
CA TYR A 225 13.13 -15.26 -14.70
C TYR A 225 14.64 -15.46 -14.58
N GLU A 226 15.22 -16.41 -15.30
CA GLU A 226 16.67 -16.60 -15.37
C GLU A 226 17.35 -15.42 -16.07
N LYS A 227 16.77 -14.87 -17.14
CA LYS A 227 17.23 -13.62 -17.78
C LYS A 227 17.16 -12.43 -16.82
N ASP A 228 16.06 -12.29 -16.07
CA ASP A 228 15.91 -11.28 -15.01
C ASP A 228 17.02 -11.39 -13.94
N ILE A 229 17.26 -12.60 -13.43
CA ILE A 229 18.33 -12.85 -12.44
C ILE A 229 19.72 -12.58 -13.01
N ALA A 230 19.98 -12.97 -14.25
CA ALA A 230 21.28 -12.75 -14.89
C ALA A 230 21.64 -11.26 -14.94
N ILE A 231 20.68 -10.41 -15.31
CA ILE A 231 20.86 -8.96 -15.30
C ILE A 231 21.06 -8.45 -13.87
N LYS A 232 20.18 -8.81 -12.93
CA LYS A 232 20.24 -8.34 -11.54
C LYS A 232 21.52 -8.74 -10.82
N LYS A 233 22.09 -9.90 -11.12
CA LYS A 233 23.40 -10.32 -10.57
C LYS A 233 24.57 -9.47 -11.05
N ILE A 234 24.46 -8.88 -12.23
CA ILE A 234 25.50 -7.98 -12.79
C ILE A 234 25.28 -6.55 -12.28
N SER A 235 24.04 -6.09 -12.22
CA SER A 235 23.72 -4.68 -11.93
C SER A 235 23.50 -4.36 -10.45
N LEU A 236 23.25 -5.35 -9.60
CA LEU A 236 22.94 -5.14 -8.18
C LEU A 236 23.90 -5.93 -7.27
N PRO A 237 24.11 -5.45 -6.02
CA PRO A 237 24.79 -6.23 -5.00
C PRO A 237 24.11 -7.60 -4.79
N PRO A 238 24.86 -8.67 -4.46
CA PRO A 238 24.29 -10.01 -4.22
C PRO A 238 23.24 -10.07 -3.10
N THR A 239 23.22 -9.08 -2.20
CA THR A 239 22.27 -8.94 -1.09
C THR A 239 21.06 -8.05 -1.42
N HIS A 240 20.92 -7.58 -2.66
CA HIS A 240 19.86 -6.63 -2.99
C HIS A 240 18.46 -7.28 -2.95
N PRO A 241 17.44 -6.65 -2.29
CA PRO A 241 16.08 -7.21 -2.16
C PRO A 241 15.40 -7.58 -3.50
N ASN A 242 15.65 -6.81 -4.57
CA ASN A 242 15.13 -7.13 -5.91
C ASN A 242 15.65 -8.47 -6.47
N LEU A 243 16.86 -8.90 -6.11
CA LEU A 243 17.37 -10.22 -6.49
C LEU A 243 16.65 -11.33 -5.71
N ALA A 244 16.38 -11.09 -4.42
CA ALA A 244 15.59 -11.98 -3.57
C ALA A 244 14.19 -12.23 -4.17
N SER A 245 13.52 -11.15 -4.60
CA SER A 245 12.21 -11.22 -5.24
C SER A 245 12.19 -12.08 -6.50
N SER A 246 13.25 -12.06 -7.30
CA SER A 246 13.38 -12.94 -8.47
C SER A 246 13.55 -14.42 -8.08
N TYR A 247 14.31 -14.72 -7.02
CA TYR A 247 14.38 -16.08 -6.48
C TYR A 247 13.02 -16.56 -5.96
N ASN A 248 12.26 -15.70 -5.28
CA ASN A 248 10.89 -16.03 -4.86
C ASN A 248 9.96 -16.33 -6.05
N ASN A 249 10.11 -15.61 -7.16
CA ASN A 249 9.34 -15.86 -8.37
C ASN A 249 9.65 -17.24 -8.98
N ILE A 250 10.93 -17.62 -9.05
CA ILE A 250 11.35 -18.96 -9.50
C ILE A 250 10.85 -20.05 -8.54
N GLY A 251 11.00 -19.85 -7.22
CA GLY A 251 10.48 -20.77 -6.22
C GLY A 251 8.97 -21.01 -6.39
N SER A 252 8.22 -19.95 -6.72
CA SER A 252 6.78 -20.04 -7.00
C SER A 252 6.46 -20.81 -8.29
N VAL A 253 7.33 -20.77 -9.30
CA VAL A 253 7.16 -21.60 -10.51
C VAL A 253 7.35 -23.08 -10.15
N TYR A 254 8.45 -23.43 -9.46
CA TYR A 254 8.68 -24.82 -9.04
C TYR A 254 7.59 -25.34 -8.09
N ASN A 255 7.08 -24.50 -7.19
CA ASN A 255 5.97 -24.85 -6.31
C ASN A 255 4.67 -25.15 -7.10
N ASN A 256 4.44 -24.47 -8.22
CA ASN A 256 3.31 -24.74 -9.10
C ASN A 256 3.51 -25.98 -9.98
N MET A 257 4.76 -26.35 -10.26
CA MET A 257 5.12 -27.61 -10.94
C MET A 257 5.05 -28.83 -10.01
N GLY A 258 4.93 -28.63 -8.69
CA GLY A 258 5.03 -29.70 -7.70
C GLY A 258 6.47 -30.11 -7.37
N GLU A 259 7.47 -29.39 -7.87
CA GLU A 259 8.89 -29.60 -7.57
C GLU A 259 9.28 -28.90 -6.26
N TYR A 260 8.65 -29.31 -5.17
CA TYR A 260 8.69 -28.58 -3.90
C TYR A 260 10.10 -28.44 -3.31
N SER A 261 10.97 -29.45 -3.46
CA SER A 261 12.35 -29.37 -2.96
C SER A 261 13.14 -28.24 -3.64
N LYS A 262 12.96 -28.04 -4.95
CA LYS A 262 13.58 -26.91 -5.66
C LYS A 262 12.94 -25.59 -5.26
N ALA A 263 11.62 -25.56 -5.10
CA ALA A 263 10.92 -24.37 -4.64
C ALA A 263 11.48 -23.86 -3.29
N LEU A 264 11.67 -24.78 -2.33
CA LEU A 264 12.27 -24.47 -1.03
C LEU A 264 13.70 -23.91 -1.17
N GLU A 265 14.56 -24.52 -1.98
CA GLU A 265 15.93 -24.00 -2.22
C GLU A 265 15.91 -22.53 -2.68
N TYR A 266 15.01 -22.19 -3.60
CA TYR A 266 14.86 -20.83 -4.11
C TYR A 266 14.26 -19.87 -3.08
N TYR A 267 13.27 -20.30 -2.31
CA TYR A 267 12.73 -19.49 -1.24
C TYR A 267 13.74 -19.29 -0.09
N GLU A 268 14.62 -20.26 0.19
CA GLU A 268 15.71 -20.11 1.16
C GLU A 268 16.69 -19.02 0.73
N LYS A 269 17.04 -18.96 -0.56
CA LYS A 269 17.87 -17.87 -1.12
C LYS A 269 17.20 -16.51 -0.95
N ASP A 270 15.91 -16.40 -1.24
CA ASP A 270 15.13 -15.17 -1.03
C ASP A 270 15.13 -14.74 0.46
N ILE A 271 14.81 -15.65 1.38
CA ILE A 271 14.80 -15.38 2.82
C ILE A 271 16.19 -14.99 3.32
N ALA A 272 17.24 -15.69 2.88
CA ALA A 272 18.62 -15.41 3.30
C ALA A 272 19.05 -14.00 2.89
N ILE A 273 18.74 -13.57 1.66
CA ILE A 273 19.02 -12.22 1.20
C ILE A 273 18.23 -11.19 2.01
N LYS A 274 16.91 -11.36 2.14
CA LYS A 274 16.04 -10.40 2.84
C LYS A 274 16.39 -10.25 4.32
N LYS A 275 16.85 -11.31 4.99
CA LYS A 275 17.34 -11.22 6.38
C LYS A 275 18.56 -10.32 6.55
N ILE A 276 19.39 -10.21 5.52
CA ILE A 276 20.62 -9.40 5.53
C ILE A 276 20.30 -7.97 5.10
N SER A 277 19.44 -7.79 4.11
CA SER A 277 19.21 -6.48 3.48
C SER A 277 18.03 -5.69 4.01
N LEU A 278 17.08 -6.33 4.70
CA LEU A 278 15.90 -5.67 5.23
C LEU A 278 15.89 -5.70 6.76
N PRO A 279 15.25 -4.71 7.41
CA PRO A 279 14.93 -4.79 8.83
C PRO A 279 14.23 -6.11 9.17
N ALA A 280 14.52 -6.67 10.36
CA ALA A 280 13.96 -7.96 10.78
C ALA A 280 12.42 -7.99 10.87
N ASN A 281 11.78 -6.82 10.90
CA ASN A 281 10.34 -6.60 10.91
C ASN A 281 9.78 -6.21 9.53
N HIS A 282 10.52 -6.38 8.43
CA HIS A 282 10.05 -5.94 7.11
C HIS A 282 8.95 -6.87 6.55
N PRO A 283 7.83 -6.33 6.01
CA PRO A 283 6.73 -7.13 5.46
C PRO A 283 7.15 -8.14 4.38
N ASP A 284 8.06 -7.75 3.49
CA ASP A 284 8.56 -8.65 2.43
C ASP A 284 9.22 -9.93 2.96
N LEU A 285 9.83 -9.89 4.15
CA LEU A 285 10.39 -11.07 4.79
C LEU A 285 9.27 -11.99 5.31
N ALA A 286 8.18 -11.42 5.84
CA ALA A 286 6.99 -12.19 6.20
C ALA A 286 6.36 -12.85 4.97
N GLY A 287 6.26 -12.13 3.85
CA GLY A 287 5.78 -12.66 2.57
C GLY A 287 6.57 -13.88 2.09
N SER A 288 7.90 -13.86 2.21
CA SER A 288 8.76 -15.01 1.90
C SER A 288 8.45 -16.23 2.76
N TYR A 289 8.22 -16.02 4.06
CA TYR A 289 7.83 -17.09 4.98
C TYR A 289 6.44 -17.67 4.66
N LEU A 290 5.51 -16.86 4.15
CA LEU A 290 4.21 -17.34 3.67
C LEU A 290 4.36 -18.22 2.43
N CYS A 291 5.23 -17.85 1.49
CA CYS A 291 5.55 -18.70 0.33
C CYS A 291 6.20 -20.03 0.77
N PHE A 292 7.10 -19.98 1.75
CA PHE A 292 7.70 -21.16 2.38
C PHE A 292 6.65 -22.08 3.00
N ALA A 293 5.72 -21.51 3.76
CA ALA A 293 4.63 -22.24 4.41
C ALA A 293 3.71 -22.93 3.39
N ALA A 294 3.31 -22.21 2.33
CA ALA A 294 2.46 -22.76 1.28
C ALA A 294 3.13 -23.93 0.55
N CYS A 295 4.46 -23.90 0.38
CA CYS A 295 5.21 -25.01 -0.20
C CYS A 295 5.16 -26.26 0.71
N TYR A 296 5.44 -26.10 2.01
CA TYR A 296 5.37 -27.20 2.97
C TYR A 296 3.95 -27.77 3.14
N GLU A 297 2.92 -26.92 3.09
CA GLU A 297 1.52 -27.36 3.10
C GLU A 297 1.23 -28.30 1.93
N ARG A 298 1.68 -27.95 0.72
CA ARG A 298 1.51 -28.78 -0.49
C ARG A 298 2.33 -30.07 -0.45
N MET A 299 3.45 -30.09 0.28
CA MET A 299 4.23 -31.31 0.55
C MET A 299 3.58 -32.21 1.60
N GLY A 300 2.62 -31.70 2.39
CA GLY A 300 2.06 -32.40 3.54
C GLY A 300 2.90 -32.28 4.83
N ASP A 301 4.00 -31.50 4.82
CA ASP A 301 4.76 -31.19 6.03
C ASP A 301 4.10 -30.02 6.79
N TYR A 302 3.00 -30.34 7.45
CA TYR A 302 2.23 -29.35 8.19
C TYR A 302 3.00 -28.78 9.39
N THR A 303 3.97 -29.52 9.93
CA THR A 303 4.80 -29.04 11.04
C THR A 303 5.73 -27.91 10.61
N ALA A 304 6.41 -28.08 9.48
CA ALA A 304 7.25 -27.04 8.90
C ALA A 304 6.42 -25.86 8.38
N ALA A 305 5.24 -26.13 7.81
CA ALA A 305 4.31 -25.08 7.39
C ALA A 305 3.88 -24.19 8.57
N LEU A 306 3.46 -24.77 9.70
CA LEU A 306 3.11 -24.00 10.91
C LEU A 306 4.28 -23.18 11.43
N LYS A 307 5.50 -23.74 11.43
CA LYS A 307 6.70 -23.01 11.87
C LYS A 307 6.98 -21.81 10.97
N ALA A 308 6.82 -21.94 9.66
CA ALA A 308 6.97 -20.84 8.71
C ALA A 308 5.88 -19.77 8.90
N LEU A 309 4.61 -20.15 9.06
CA LEU A 309 3.52 -19.23 9.37
C LEU A 309 3.75 -18.46 10.68
N GLN A 310 4.26 -19.14 11.71
CA GLN A 310 4.61 -18.50 12.98
C GLN A 310 5.72 -17.46 12.83
N ASN A 311 6.69 -17.67 11.93
CA ASN A 311 7.72 -16.68 11.65
C ASN A 311 7.13 -15.46 10.93
N ALA A 312 6.27 -15.66 9.92
CA ALA A 312 5.56 -14.57 9.24
C ALA A 312 4.75 -13.73 10.24
N TYR A 313 3.96 -14.40 11.09
CA TYR A 313 3.16 -13.75 12.14
C TYR A 313 4.01 -12.93 13.11
N LYS A 314 5.15 -13.47 13.59
CA LYS A 314 6.06 -12.75 14.50
C LYS A 314 6.64 -11.50 13.85
N ILE A 315 7.00 -11.58 12.57
CA ILE A 315 7.51 -10.44 11.82
C ILE A 315 6.44 -9.36 11.74
N GLN A 316 5.23 -9.70 11.25
CA GLN A 316 4.12 -8.76 11.14
C GLN A 316 3.73 -8.13 12.49
N GLN A 317 3.71 -8.94 13.57
CA GLN A 317 3.47 -8.46 14.92
C GLN A 317 4.48 -7.39 15.33
N LYS A 318 5.77 -7.63 15.05
CA LYS A 318 6.84 -6.67 15.34
C LYS A 318 6.74 -5.43 14.46
N THR A 319 6.41 -5.58 13.17
CA THR A 319 6.20 -4.45 12.24
C THR A 319 5.13 -3.50 12.76
N PHE A 320 4.04 -4.06 13.28
CA PHE A 320 2.93 -3.30 13.80
C PHE A 320 3.26 -2.61 15.13
N GLN A 321 4.02 -3.28 16.02
CA GLN A 321 4.44 -2.71 17.31
C GLN A 321 5.44 -1.55 17.15
N GLU A 322 6.36 -1.66 16.19
CA GLU A 322 7.41 -0.66 15.99
C GLU A 322 6.96 0.49 15.07
N GLY A 323 5.88 0.30 14.30
CA GLY A 323 5.32 1.27 13.37
C GLY A 323 6.24 1.47 12.17
N ASN A 324 5.99 0.72 11.10
CA ASN A 324 6.71 0.89 9.84
C ASN A 324 5.98 1.87 8.91
N PRO A 325 6.62 2.94 8.42
CA PRO A 325 6.02 3.88 7.46
C PRO A 325 5.63 3.26 6.10
N ALA A 326 6.07 2.04 5.79
CA ALA A 326 5.62 1.29 4.60
C ALA A 326 4.15 0.86 4.68
N PHE A 327 3.58 0.76 5.90
CA PHE A 327 2.14 0.77 6.10
C PHE A 327 1.75 2.24 6.15
N GLY A 328 1.14 2.74 5.06
CA GLY A 328 0.70 4.12 4.95
C GLY A 328 -0.02 4.63 6.20
N PHE A 329 0.04 5.94 6.39
CA PHE A 329 -0.38 6.78 7.53
C PHE A 329 -1.76 6.54 8.20
N THR A 330 -2.44 5.42 7.98
CA THR A 330 -3.85 5.23 8.34
C THR A 330 -4.10 4.46 9.63
N PHE A 331 -3.15 3.73 10.22
CA PHE A 331 -3.43 3.01 11.47
C PHE A 331 -2.66 3.55 12.68
N ASN A 332 -3.42 4.23 13.54
CA ASN A 332 -3.02 4.74 14.84
C ASN A 332 -2.31 3.64 15.67
N ARG A 333 -1.18 3.97 16.32
CA ARG A 333 -0.37 3.09 17.21
C ARG A 333 -1.15 2.43 18.37
N LYS A 334 -2.47 2.64 18.47
CA LYS A 334 -3.38 2.15 19.51
C LYS A 334 -4.40 1.09 19.05
N THR A 335 -4.56 0.82 17.75
CA THR A 335 -5.33 -0.39 17.35
C THR A 335 -4.50 -1.60 17.77
N LEU A 336 -5.08 -2.55 18.51
CA LEU A 336 -4.37 -3.78 18.89
C LEU A 336 -3.86 -4.50 17.63
N PRO A 337 -2.67 -5.13 17.64
CA PRO A 337 -2.18 -5.93 16.52
C PRO A 337 -3.25 -6.91 16.03
N GLU A 338 -4.00 -7.50 16.95
CA GLU A 338 -5.12 -8.42 16.70
C GLU A 338 -6.33 -7.83 15.95
N LYS A 339 -6.24 -6.62 15.38
CA LYS A 339 -7.30 -5.97 14.58
C LYS A 339 -6.88 -5.62 13.15
N HIS A 340 -5.62 -5.83 12.75
CA HIS A 340 -5.16 -5.50 11.40
C HIS A 340 -5.49 -6.62 10.37
N PRO A 341 -5.84 -6.30 9.11
CA PRO A 341 -6.26 -7.28 8.10
C PRO A 341 -5.27 -8.43 7.86
N ASP A 342 -3.98 -8.13 7.88
CA ASP A 342 -2.92 -9.13 7.62
C ASP A 342 -2.92 -10.27 8.65
N PHE A 343 -3.23 -9.99 9.92
CA PHE A 343 -3.36 -11.05 10.92
C PHE A 343 -4.58 -11.93 10.69
N GLY A 344 -5.62 -11.42 10.02
CA GLY A 344 -6.75 -12.23 9.58
C GLY A 344 -6.34 -13.29 8.57
N ILE A 345 -5.46 -12.92 7.63
CA ILE A 345 -4.88 -13.84 6.64
C ILE A 345 -3.99 -14.88 7.33
N ASP A 346 -3.10 -14.44 8.23
CA ASP A 346 -2.22 -15.33 8.99
C ASP A 346 -3.02 -16.35 9.81
N TYR A 347 -4.03 -15.90 10.56
CA TYR A 347 -4.91 -16.80 11.31
C TYR A 347 -5.69 -17.74 10.40
N SER A 348 -6.13 -17.29 9.23
CA SER A 348 -6.78 -18.18 8.26
C SER A 348 -5.82 -19.28 7.80
N ASN A 349 -4.59 -18.92 7.43
CA ASN A 349 -3.58 -19.87 6.96
C ASN A 349 -3.21 -20.88 8.05
N ILE A 350 -3.00 -20.42 9.30
CA ILE A 350 -2.73 -21.31 10.45
C ILE A 350 -3.91 -22.25 10.70
N GLY A 351 -5.15 -21.73 10.63
CA GLY A 351 -6.36 -22.53 10.76
C GLY A 351 -6.48 -23.60 9.68
N ASP A 352 -6.15 -23.27 8.44
CA ASP A 352 -6.18 -24.20 7.31
C ASP A 352 -5.16 -25.33 7.48
N VAL A 353 -3.95 -25.03 7.97
CA VAL A 353 -2.95 -26.08 8.25
C VAL A 353 -3.40 -26.99 9.40
N HIS A 354 -3.95 -26.45 10.49
CA HIS A 354 -4.51 -27.27 11.57
C HIS A 354 -5.67 -28.16 11.09
N ARG A 355 -6.52 -27.65 10.18
CA ARG A 355 -7.59 -28.42 9.55
C ARG A 355 -7.05 -29.59 8.74
N LEU A 356 -5.95 -29.40 8.01
CA LEU A 356 -5.27 -30.44 7.24
C LEU A 356 -4.61 -31.50 8.15
N MET A 357 -4.09 -31.09 9.31
CA MET A 357 -3.59 -32.00 10.34
C MET A 357 -4.69 -32.80 11.07
N GLY A 358 -5.97 -32.45 10.86
CA GLY A 358 -7.09 -33.06 11.59
C GLY A 358 -7.35 -32.45 12.98
N ASP A 359 -6.64 -31.38 13.36
CA ASP A 359 -6.84 -30.62 14.59
C ASP A 359 -7.94 -29.56 14.39
N TYR A 360 -9.18 -30.04 14.24
CA TYR A 360 -10.32 -29.19 13.89
C TYR A 360 -10.70 -28.19 14.99
N GLU A 361 -10.37 -28.48 16.26
CA GLU A 361 -10.63 -27.58 17.37
C GLU A 361 -9.75 -26.32 17.26
N ARG A 362 -8.44 -26.50 17.08
CA ARG A 362 -7.54 -25.36 16.85
C ARG A 362 -7.84 -24.66 15.53
N ALA A 363 -8.16 -25.40 14.47
CA ALA A 363 -8.54 -24.82 13.20
C ALA A 363 -9.75 -23.88 13.35
N LEU A 364 -10.79 -24.32 14.07
CA LEU A 364 -11.97 -23.51 14.34
C LEU A 364 -11.62 -22.26 15.15
N ALA A 365 -10.79 -22.38 16.18
CA ALA A 365 -10.35 -21.25 17.00
C ALA A 365 -9.63 -20.18 16.17
N PHE A 366 -8.72 -20.60 15.27
CA PHE A 366 -8.00 -19.69 14.40
C PHE A 366 -8.89 -19.06 13.33
N HIS A 367 -9.76 -19.81 12.69
CA HIS A 367 -10.74 -19.24 11.74
C HIS A 367 -11.71 -18.27 12.42
N GLN A 368 -12.08 -18.50 13.68
CA GLN A 368 -12.92 -17.57 14.44
C GLN A 368 -12.17 -16.26 14.74
N LYS A 369 -10.87 -16.32 15.03
CA LYS A 369 -10.03 -15.11 15.17
C LYS A 369 -9.94 -14.33 13.86
N ALA A 370 -9.72 -15.02 12.74
CA ALA A 370 -9.71 -14.41 11.42
C ALA A 370 -11.05 -13.73 11.09
N LEU A 371 -12.17 -14.39 11.38
CA LEU A 371 -13.51 -13.86 11.18
C LEU A 371 -13.76 -12.61 12.04
N ASN A 372 -13.39 -12.65 13.32
CA ASN A 372 -13.56 -11.52 14.24
C ASN A 372 -12.76 -10.29 13.76
N ILE A 373 -11.53 -10.47 13.27
CA ILE A 373 -10.75 -9.39 12.66
C ILE A 373 -11.50 -8.81 11.46
N GLN A 374 -12.00 -9.66 10.56
CA GLN A 374 -12.68 -9.21 9.36
C GLN A 374 -14.00 -8.49 9.65
N GLU A 375 -14.76 -8.94 10.65
CA GLU A 375 -15.98 -8.27 11.12
C GLU A 375 -15.68 -6.94 11.82
N ASN A 376 -14.61 -6.86 12.62
CA ASN A 376 -14.17 -5.62 13.24
C ASN A 376 -13.66 -4.60 12.21
N LEU A 377 -12.97 -5.03 11.17
CA LEU A 377 -12.52 -4.16 10.08
C LEU A 377 -13.68 -3.51 9.34
N ASN A 378 -14.76 -4.27 9.09
CA ASN A 378 -15.99 -3.69 8.52
C ASN A 378 -16.56 -2.56 9.38
N SER A 379 -16.40 -2.64 10.70
CA SER A 379 -16.83 -1.59 11.64
C SER A 379 -15.85 -0.42 11.75
N ILE A 380 -14.54 -0.67 11.70
CA ILE A 380 -13.48 0.36 11.82
C ILE A 380 -13.38 1.19 10.54
N PHE A 381 -13.40 0.56 9.36
CA PHE A 381 -13.37 1.28 8.08
C PHE A 381 -14.61 2.16 7.87
N ALA A 382 -15.73 1.86 8.52
CA ALA A 382 -16.91 2.72 8.55
C ALA A 382 -16.69 3.98 9.42
N ILE A 383 -15.92 3.86 10.49
CA ILE A 383 -15.64 4.95 11.45
C ILE A 383 -14.46 5.82 10.99
N GLU A 384 -13.41 5.23 10.42
CA GLU A 384 -12.24 5.96 9.89
C GLU A 384 -12.60 6.80 8.66
N ALA A 385 -13.52 6.33 7.82
CA ALA A 385 -14.08 7.14 6.73
C ALA A 385 -14.76 8.42 7.26
N GLU A 386 -15.54 8.32 8.35
CA GLU A 386 -16.17 9.49 8.99
C GLU A 386 -15.15 10.38 9.73
N ALA A 387 -14.10 9.81 10.32
CA ALA A 387 -13.08 10.56 11.05
C ALA A 387 -12.14 11.34 10.10
N ILE A 388 -11.79 10.74 8.96
CA ILE A 388 -11.03 11.39 7.90
C ILE A 388 -11.90 12.43 7.17
N GLU A 389 -13.20 12.18 6.96
CA GLU A 389 -14.18 13.18 6.46
C GLU A 389 -14.24 14.40 7.41
N ARG A 390 -14.19 14.20 8.73
CA ARG A 390 -14.13 15.28 9.73
C ARG A 390 -12.78 16.01 9.77
N LEU A 391 -11.67 15.31 9.63
CA LEU A 391 -10.32 15.89 9.54
C LEU A 391 -10.15 16.72 8.25
N TRP A 392 -10.71 16.26 7.14
CA TRP A 392 -10.70 16.94 5.85
C TRP A 392 -11.61 18.18 5.82
N LEU A 393 -12.80 18.10 6.44
CA LEU A 393 -13.69 19.26 6.66
C LEU A 393 -13.04 20.36 7.54
N ASN A 394 -12.14 19.99 8.45
CA ASN A 394 -11.36 20.92 9.25
C ASN A 394 -10.19 21.55 8.46
N LEU A 395 -9.57 20.82 7.54
CA LEU A 395 -8.49 21.32 6.68
C LEU A 395 -8.98 22.29 5.60
N MET A 396 -10.19 22.09 5.06
CA MET A 396 -10.78 22.90 3.98
C MET A 396 -11.36 24.26 4.43
N ARG A 397 -11.46 24.54 5.74
CA ARG A 397 -12.03 25.79 6.27
C ARG A 397 -11.05 26.97 6.32
N ASN A 398 -9.76 26.73 6.08
CA ASN A 398 -8.70 27.69 6.37
C ASN A 398 -8.05 28.37 5.15
N ASP A 399 -8.71 28.36 3.99
CA ASP A 399 -8.23 29.10 2.82
C ASP A 399 -9.03 30.40 2.60
N LYS A 400 -8.39 31.56 2.85
CA LYS A 400 -9.03 32.89 2.88
C LYS A 400 -9.09 33.59 1.52
N ASN A 401 -8.47 33.05 0.46
CA ASN A 401 -8.37 33.77 -0.82
C ASN A 401 -9.45 33.41 -1.87
N SER A 402 -10.47 32.62 -1.52
CA SER A 402 -11.55 32.24 -2.45
C SER A 402 -12.96 32.57 -1.95
N CYS A 403 -13.11 33.50 -1.00
CA CYS A 403 -14.39 33.75 -0.31
C CYS A 403 -15.58 34.07 -1.24
N PHE A 404 -15.36 34.48 -2.50
CA PHE A 404 -16.44 34.71 -3.47
C PHE A 404 -16.77 33.50 -4.36
N ASP A 405 -15.89 32.51 -4.50
CA ASP A 405 -16.09 31.26 -5.27
C ASP A 405 -16.52 30.06 -4.39
N LEU A 406 -16.35 30.18 -3.08
CA LEU A 406 -16.64 29.14 -2.08
C LEU A 406 -18.10 28.68 -2.05
N SER A 407 -19.07 29.56 -2.32
CA SER A 407 -20.51 29.21 -2.30
C SER A 407 -20.92 28.35 -3.50
N LYS A 408 -20.37 28.64 -4.68
CA LYS A 408 -20.64 27.92 -5.94
C LYS A 408 -19.91 26.56 -5.97
N ASN A 409 -18.74 26.49 -5.34
CA ASN A 409 -17.98 25.26 -5.16
C ASN A 409 -18.52 24.38 -4.03
N MET A 410 -19.05 24.95 -2.93
CA MET A 410 -19.74 24.19 -1.87
C MET A 410 -21.02 23.50 -2.36
N LEU A 411 -21.83 24.18 -3.20
CA LEU A 411 -23.05 23.58 -3.73
C LEU A 411 -22.76 22.41 -4.69
N LYS A 412 -21.69 22.53 -5.51
CA LYS A 412 -21.20 21.44 -6.36
C LYS A 412 -20.58 20.31 -5.53
N PHE A 413 -19.90 20.64 -4.44
CA PHE A 413 -19.31 19.67 -3.51
C PHE A 413 -20.37 18.86 -2.74
N GLU A 414 -21.48 19.46 -2.32
CA GLU A 414 -22.62 18.74 -1.73
C GLU A 414 -23.32 17.82 -2.75
N GLN A 415 -23.36 18.19 -4.03
CA GLN A 415 -23.84 17.31 -5.10
C GLN A 415 -22.88 16.15 -5.39
N MET A 416 -21.56 16.35 -5.23
CA MET A 416 -20.54 15.29 -5.30
C MET A 416 -20.66 14.31 -4.13
N LYS A 417 -20.85 14.82 -2.90
CA LYS A 417 -21.05 14.08 -1.64
C LYS A 417 -22.18 13.04 -1.69
N GLN A 418 -23.27 13.34 -2.41
CA GLN A 418 -24.40 12.39 -2.59
C GLN A 418 -24.08 11.22 -3.54
N LYS A 419 -23.20 11.41 -4.53
CA LYS A 419 -22.84 10.36 -5.50
C LYS A 419 -21.75 9.42 -4.97
N THR A 420 -20.77 9.94 -4.23
CA THR A 420 -19.64 9.17 -3.68
C THR A 420 -20.07 8.19 -2.57
N ARG A 421 -21.02 8.57 -1.72
CA ARG A 421 -21.55 7.69 -0.63
C ARG A 421 -22.19 6.40 -1.15
N ILE A 422 -22.74 6.40 -2.37
CA ILE A 422 -23.43 5.25 -2.95
C ILE A 422 -22.41 4.26 -3.55
N CYS A 423 -21.46 4.74 -4.37
CA CYS A 423 -20.47 3.90 -5.07
C CYS A 423 -19.50 3.18 -4.13
N ASP A 424 -18.98 3.88 -3.12
CA ASP A 424 -18.00 3.32 -2.19
C ASP A 424 -18.58 2.25 -1.26
N SER A 425 -19.86 2.37 -0.90
CA SER A 425 -20.57 1.36 -0.12
C SER A 425 -20.83 0.08 -0.94
N GLN A 426 -20.95 0.20 -2.26
CA GLN A 426 -21.24 -0.91 -3.17
C GLN A 426 -19.95 -1.70 -3.49
N ARG A 427 -18.84 -0.99 -3.76
CA ARG A 427 -17.52 -1.58 -4.07
C ARG A 427 -16.93 -2.31 -2.86
N ARG A 428 -17.07 -1.73 -1.65
CA ARG A 428 -16.62 -2.33 -0.38
C ARG A 428 -17.41 -3.58 0.02
N ARG A 429 -18.72 -3.63 -0.26
CA ARG A 429 -19.55 -4.83 -0.04
C ARG A 429 -19.16 -6.01 -0.94
N ASN A 430 -18.76 -5.75 -2.19
CA ASN A 430 -18.44 -6.81 -3.15
C ASN A 430 -17.05 -7.45 -2.92
N LEU A 431 -16.04 -6.67 -2.52
CA LEU A 431 -14.69 -7.18 -2.22
C LEU A 431 -14.63 -8.00 -0.92
N ILE A 432 -15.42 -7.62 0.10
CA ILE A 432 -15.38 -8.25 1.43
C ILE A 432 -16.39 -9.40 1.55
N GLY A 433 -17.54 -9.31 0.86
CA GLY A 433 -18.60 -10.33 0.89
C GLY A 433 -18.11 -11.73 0.45
N GLY A 434 -17.30 -11.80 -0.59
CA GLY A 434 -16.77 -13.07 -1.10
C GLY A 434 -15.77 -13.76 -0.16
N SER A 435 -15.01 -13.00 0.61
CA SER A 435 -14.05 -13.54 1.60
C SER A 435 -14.75 -14.02 2.87
N LEU A 436 -15.76 -13.28 3.33
CA LEU A 436 -16.59 -13.65 4.48
C LEU A 436 -17.39 -14.93 4.22
N GLU A 437 -17.93 -15.09 3.01
CA GLU A 437 -18.67 -16.28 2.61
C GLU A 437 -17.76 -17.52 2.49
N LYS A 438 -16.55 -17.36 1.94
CA LYS A 438 -15.51 -18.42 1.93
C LYS A 438 -15.07 -18.82 3.34
N LEU A 439 -14.86 -17.87 4.25
CA LEU A 439 -14.52 -18.15 5.65
C LEU A 439 -15.65 -18.88 6.38
N ARG A 440 -16.90 -18.44 6.20
CA ARG A 440 -18.09 -19.12 6.75
C ARG A 440 -18.24 -20.54 6.19
N LEU A 441 -17.92 -20.76 4.91
CA LEU A 441 -17.94 -22.08 4.28
C LEU A 441 -16.86 -22.99 4.91
N ARG A 442 -15.64 -22.48 5.13
CA ARG A 442 -14.54 -23.22 5.79
C ARG A 442 -14.90 -23.59 7.23
N GLN A 443 -15.52 -22.68 7.98
CA GLN A 443 -16.02 -22.94 9.33
C GLN A 443 -17.10 -24.03 9.34
N LYS A 444 -18.06 -23.97 8.41
CA LYS A 444 -19.10 -25.00 8.25
C LYS A 444 -18.51 -26.36 7.93
N LEU A 445 -17.51 -26.43 7.04
CA LEU A 445 -16.82 -27.68 6.69
C LEU A 445 -16.08 -28.29 7.88
N ALA A 446 -15.40 -27.48 8.70
CA ALA A 446 -14.77 -27.94 9.93
C ALA A 446 -15.81 -28.49 10.94
N SER A 447 -16.97 -27.83 11.07
CA SER A 447 -18.04 -28.27 11.98
C SER A 447 -18.81 -29.51 11.53
N LYS A 448 -18.98 -29.72 10.20
CA LYS A 448 -19.81 -30.81 9.64
C LYS A 448 -19.22 -32.18 9.95
N LYS A 449 -17.89 -32.32 9.97
CA LYS A 449 -17.19 -33.58 10.26
C LYS A 449 -17.19 -33.95 11.77
N TYR A 450 -17.50 -32.99 12.63
CA TYR A 450 -17.65 -33.18 14.07
C TYR A 450 -19.04 -33.73 14.47
N ARG A 451 -20.04 -33.63 13.58
CA ARG A 451 -21.40 -34.15 13.85
C ARG A 451 -21.49 -35.67 13.87
N ASP A 452 -20.56 -36.37 13.25
CA ASP A 452 -20.58 -37.84 13.17
C ASP A 452 -20.02 -38.54 14.44
N LYS A 453 -19.57 -37.78 15.46
CA LYS A 453 -19.04 -38.34 16.72
C LYS A 453 -19.45 -37.60 18.00
N LEU A 454 -20.32 -36.59 17.93
CA LEU A 454 -20.70 -35.83 19.13
C LEU A 454 -21.97 -36.40 19.79
N VAL A 455 -21.80 -37.31 20.76
CA VAL A 455 -22.84 -37.62 21.74
C VAL A 455 -22.88 -36.47 22.75
N ILE A 456 -23.86 -35.57 22.58
CA ILE A 456 -24.13 -34.50 23.55
C ILE A 456 -24.94 -35.12 24.70
N LYS A 457 -24.33 -35.25 25.89
CA LYS A 457 -25.07 -35.48 27.14
C LYS A 457 -25.47 -34.13 27.70
N PHE A 458 -26.77 -33.90 27.84
CA PHE A 458 -27.29 -32.79 28.64
C PHE A 458 -27.22 -33.19 30.11
N TYR A 459 -26.69 -32.31 30.96
CA TYR A 459 -26.94 -32.35 32.39
C TYR A 459 -28.09 -31.39 32.68
N ASP A 460 -29.12 -31.92 33.32
CA ASP A 460 -30.23 -31.16 33.86
C ASP A 460 -29.70 -30.29 35.01
N ARG A 461 -30.11 -29.02 35.05
CA ARG A 461 -29.87 -28.15 36.20
C ARG A 461 -31.11 -28.22 37.07
N ASP A 462 -31.05 -29.05 38.10
CA ASP A 462 -31.78 -28.86 39.35
C ASP A 462 -30.91 -29.44 40.48
N ASP A 463 -30.15 -28.55 41.13
CA ASP A 463 -29.89 -28.42 42.58
C ASP A 463 -28.82 -27.34 42.84
#